data_AF-A0A8T4NUF1-F1
#
_entry.id   AF-A0A8T4NUF1-F1
#
_cell.length_a   1.000
_cell.length_b   1.000
_cell.length_c   1.000
_cell.angle_alpha   90.00
_cell.angle_beta   90.00
_cell.angle_gamma   90.00
#
_symmetry.space_group_name_H-M   'P 1'
#
loop_
_entity.id
_entity.type
_entity.pdbx_description
1 polymer ?
#
loop_
_entity_poly.entity_id
_entity_poly.type
_entity_poly.pdbx_seq_one_letter_code
_entity_poly.pdbx_strand_id
1 'polypeptide(L)'
;MVVISQINQMKSQGFSTAQIIQSLKEQGYSPRDINEALSQSEIKREVVNQRQFTQSNESGDMSEMQPSIESQMASQMQMPPGQRDQGYQAGFQTGGQFQSGIPQDPTQEYVPEAADYQEIPHEQQVQQWSQPQNSYPEYATQQPTDFETISDITSQIIEEKMDVMKKELDSFTKFRKHTAEQIHLIEKKLDKLEETMNQLQLSIIKRVGEYGEDIKSISDEMKATQDSFSKIINPLTENLKELRKISGITESEALPLEDNKESAEPKKQKNKSNFEDYLR
;
A
#
# COMPACT_ATOMS: atom_id res chain seq x y z
N MET A 1 -21.63 14.67 26.69
CA MET A 1 -20.42 13.80 26.61
C MET A 1 -20.70 12.32 26.31
N VAL A 2 -21.96 11.84 26.30
CA VAL A 2 -22.29 10.43 26.03
C VAL A 2 -21.90 10.00 24.61
N VAL A 3 -22.12 10.87 23.61
CA VAL A 3 -21.85 10.62 22.18
C VAL A 3 -20.40 10.22 21.92
N ILE A 4 -19.43 10.92 22.54
CA ILE A 4 -18.00 10.67 22.32
C ILE A 4 -17.61 9.26 22.80
N SER A 5 -18.13 8.85 23.96
CA SER A 5 -17.87 7.50 24.49
C SER A 5 -18.40 6.43 23.55
N GLN A 6 -19.61 6.64 23.02
CA GLN A 6 -20.25 5.68 22.12
C GLN A 6 -19.55 5.59 20.76
N ILE A 7 -19.08 6.72 20.21
CA ILE A 7 -18.23 6.74 19.01
C ILE A 7 -16.97 5.92 19.22
N ASN A 8 -16.27 6.10 20.35
CA ASN A 8 -15.05 5.35 20.64
C ASN A 8 -15.33 3.85 20.79
N GLN A 9 -16.44 3.49 21.42
CA GLN A 9 -16.87 2.10 21.55
C GLN A 9 -17.15 1.48 20.17
N MET A 10 -17.93 2.15 19.31
CA MET A 10 -18.22 1.65 17.96
C MET A 10 -16.96 1.57 17.09
N LYS A 11 -16.05 2.56 17.17
CA LYS A 11 -14.74 2.50 16.51
C LYS A 11 -13.92 1.30 16.99
N SER A 12 -13.93 1.00 18.30
CA SER A 12 -13.22 -0.17 18.85
C SER A 12 -13.82 -1.51 18.40
N GLN A 13 -15.11 -1.53 18.04
CA GLN A 13 -15.80 -2.68 17.48
C GLN A 13 -15.61 -2.82 15.95
N GLY A 14 -14.88 -1.90 15.31
CA GLY A 14 -14.56 -1.96 13.87
C GLY A 14 -15.63 -1.35 12.95
N PHE A 15 -16.62 -0.63 13.48
CA PHE A 15 -17.60 0.07 12.63
C PHE A 15 -16.94 1.19 11.83
N SER A 16 -17.37 1.36 10.57
CA SER A 16 -16.93 2.47 9.74
C SER A 16 -17.55 3.80 10.21
N THR A 17 -16.89 4.92 9.94
CA THR A 17 -17.39 6.26 10.31
C THR A 17 -18.80 6.52 9.77
N ALA A 18 -19.10 6.07 8.55
CA ALA A 18 -20.45 6.18 7.97
C ALA A 18 -21.51 5.38 8.74
N GLN A 19 -21.17 4.15 9.17
CA GLN A 19 -22.07 3.32 9.99
C GLN A 19 -22.31 3.94 11.37
N ILE A 20 -21.28 4.57 11.96
CA ILE A 20 -21.39 5.28 13.23
C ILE A 20 -22.34 6.48 13.12
N ILE A 21 -22.21 7.29 12.05
CA ILE A 21 -23.09 8.43 11.80
C ILE A 21 -24.54 7.96 11.67
N GLN A 22 -24.78 6.88 10.92
CA GLN A 22 -26.11 6.34 10.71
C GLN A 22 -26.73 5.83 12.02
N SER A 23 -25.99 5.07 12.81
CA SER A 23 -26.47 4.55 14.10
C SER A 23 -26.77 5.66 15.12
N LEU A 24 -25.94 6.71 15.18
CA LEU A 24 -26.18 7.85 16.07
C LEU A 24 -27.37 8.70 15.61
N LYS A 25 -27.59 8.82 14.30
CA LYS A 25 -28.77 9.49 13.75
C LYS A 25 -30.06 8.73 14.10
N GLU A 26 -30.04 7.40 14.04
CA GLU A 26 -31.16 6.53 14.46
C GLU A 26 -31.45 6.64 15.96
N GLN A 27 -30.43 6.92 16.77
CA GLN A 27 -30.55 7.19 18.20
C GLN A 27 -31.02 8.62 18.52
N GLY A 28 -31.26 9.45 17.50
CA GLY A 28 -31.81 10.80 17.65
C GLY A 28 -30.78 11.90 17.91
N TYR A 29 -29.48 11.64 17.74
CA TYR A 29 -28.45 12.67 17.87
C TYR A 29 -28.46 13.63 16.68
N SER A 30 -28.23 14.92 16.95
CA SER A 30 -28.16 15.96 15.91
C SER A 30 -26.92 15.78 15.02
N PRO A 31 -27.00 16.05 13.70
CA PRO A 31 -25.84 16.01 12.81
C PRO A 31 -24.67 16.86 13.29
N ARG A 32 -24.96 18.00 13.95
CA ARG A 32 -23.93 18.89 14.52
C ARG A 32 -23.16 18.21 15.65
N ASP A 33 -23.88 17.57 16.58
CA ASP A 33 -23.29 16.89 17.73
C ASP A 33 -22.46 15.67 17.32
N ILE A 34 -22.91 14.97 16.27
CA ILE A 34 -22.19 13.83 15.69
C ILE A 34 -20.85 14.29 15.10
N ASN A 35 -20.85 15.35 14.28
CA ASN A 35 -19.65 15.87 13.65
C ASN A 35 -18.65 16.43 14.68
N GLU A 36 -19.16 17.13 15.70
CA GLU A 36 -18.32 17.65 16.79
C GLU A 36 -17.71 16.50 17.60
N ALA A 37 -18.49 15.48 17.96
CA ALA A 37 -18.00 14.34 18.71
C ALA A 37 -17.02 13.46 17.91
N LEU A 38 -17.22 13.33 16.59
CA LEU A 38 -16.28 12.65 15.68
C LEU A 38 -14.94 13.38 15.65
N SER A 39 -14.96 14.70 15.43
CA SER A 39 -13.75 15.54 15.42
C SER A 39 -13.00 15.45 16.76
N GLN A 40 -13.71 15.54 17.88
CA GLN A 40 -13.11 15.39 19.22
C GLN A 40 -12.53 13.98 19.43
N SER A 41 -13.16 12.92 18.91
CA SER A 41 -12.65 11.55 19.02
C SER A 41 -11.34 11.34 18.26
N GLU A 42 -11.19 11.99 17.09
CA GLU A 42 -10.00 11.87 16.25
C GLU A 42 -8.81 12.62 16.85
N ILE A 43 -9.04 13.85 17.31
CA ILE A 43 -8.04 14.64 18.01
C ILE A 43 -7.55 13.89 19.25
N LYS A 44 -8.46 13.30 20.04
CA LYS A 44 -8.08 12.57 21.26
C LYS A 44 -7.24 11.33 20.95
N ARG A 45 -7.52 10.62 19.84
CA ARG A 45 -6.74 9.45 19.42
C ARG A 45 -5.34 9.85 18.95
N GLU A 46 -5.23 10.93 18.19
CA GLU A 46 -3.94 11.44 17.71
C GLU A 46 -3.05 11.89 18.88
N VAL A 47 -3.62 12.60 19.87
CA VAL A 47 -2.90 13.03 21.07
C VAL A 47 -2.43 11.85 21.92
N VAL A 48 -3.21 10.77 22.00
CA VAL A 48 -2.83 9.55 22.74
C VAL A 48 -1.70 8.81 22.02
N ASN A 49 -1.77 8.68 20.69
CA ASN A 49 -0.70 8.06 19.90
C ASN A 49 0.61 8.86 19.95
N GLN A 50 0.53 10.20 19.94
CA GLN A 50 1.71 11.06 19.99
C GLN A 50 2.46 10.96 21.34
N ARG A 51 1.74 10.75 22.46
CA ARG A 51 2.37 10.56 23.79
C ARG A 51 3.08 9.22 23.95
N GLN A 52 2.71 8.19 23.18
CA GLN A 52 3.38 6.88 23.26
C GLN A 52 4.76 6.87 22.60
N PHE A 53 5.07 7.85 21.73
CA PHE A 53 6.38 7.93 21.08
C PHE A 53 7.44 8.76 21.84
N THR A 54 7.06 9.49 22.88
CA THR A 54 7.99 10.37 23.63
C THR A 54 8.34 9.88 25.03
N GLN A 55 7.90 8.68 25.45
CA GLN A 55 8.10 8.19 26.83
C GLN A 55 8.90 6.88 26.93
N SER A 56 9.72 6.57 25.92
CA SER A 56 10.60 5.40 25.92
C SER A 56 12.10 5.74 25.89
N ASN A 57 12.50 7.00 26.17
CA ASN A 57 13.91 7.38 26.14
C ASN A 57 14.38 8.29 27.31
N GLU A 58 13.74 8.21 28.47
CA GLU A 58 14.20 8.88 29.70
C GLU A 58 14.12 7.93 30.90
N SER A 59 15.04 6.97 30.94
CA SER A 59 15.45 6.29 32.18
C SER A 59 16.97 6.15 32.13
N GLY A 60 17.63 7.27 32.43
CA GLY A 60 19.07 7.39 32.54
C GLY A 60 19.42 8.44 33.57
N ASP A 61 19.50 8.00 34.82
CA ASP A 61 20.52 8.37 35.81
C ASP A 61 21.00 9.85 35.80
N MET A 62 20.41 10.68 36.68
CA MET A 62 20.99 11.96 37.06
C MET A 62 22.04 11.76 38.16
N SER A 63 23.27 11.54 37.74
CA SER A 63 24.46 11.77 38.56
C SER A 63 25.29 12.90 37.95
N GLU A 64 25.31 14.02 38.67
CA GLU A 64 26.31 15.11 38.68
C GLU A 64 27.09 15.40 37.38
N MET A 65 26.81 16.54 36.75
CA MET A 65 27.79 17.21 35.88
C MET A 65 28.11 18.62 36.37
N GLN A 66 29.35 18.75 36.86
CA GLN A 66 30.12 19.99 36.92
C GLN A 66 30.27 20.63 35.53
N PRO A 67 30.45 21.96 35.44
CA PRO A 67 30.79 22.62 34.19
C PRO A 67 32.31 22.68 34.03
N SER A 68 32.87 22.19 32.92
CA SER A 68 34.19 22.64 32.44
C SER A 68 34.43 22.29 30.96
N ILE A 69 34.68 23.35 30.17
CA ILE A 69 35.84 23.54 29.28
C ILE A 69 35.94 22.53 28.12
N GLU A 70 35.55 22.90 26.91
CA GLU A 70 36.37 23.63 25.91
C GLU A 70 37.69 22.92 25.53
N SER A 71 37.80 22.59 24.24
CA SER A 71 39.04 22.29 23.51
C SER A 71 39.64 20.88 23.69
N GLN A 72 39.62 20.08 22.62
CA GLN A 72 40.83 19.67 21.87
C GLN A 72 40.62 18.39 21.02
N MET A 73 41.08 18.49 19.77
CA MET A 73 41.83 17.50 18.97
C MET A 73 41.17 16.12 18.72
N ALA A 74 40.82 15.76 17.48
CA ALA A 74 41.73 15.28 16.43
C ALA A 74 42.57 14.06 16.83
N SER A 75 42.19 12.88 16.32
CA SER A 75 43.01 11.71 15.90
C SER A 75 42.10 10.46 15.82
N GLN A 76 41.87 9.89 14.63
CA GLN A 76 42.57 8.74 14.03
C GLN A 76 42.09 7.35 14.49
N MET A 77 41.91 6.48 13.47
CA MET A 77 42.04 5.00 13.50
C MET A 77 40.91 4.22 14.21
N GLN A 78 40.50 3.00 13.84
CA GLN A 78 40.80 2.03 12.77
C GLN A 78 39.85 0.83 13.04
N MET A 79 39.33 0.16 12.01
CA MET A 79 38.56 -1.11 12.15
C MET A 79 39.41 -2.23 12.77
N PRO A 80 38.80 -3.27 13.37
CA PRO A 80 38.73 -4.57 12.68
C PRO A 80 37.44 -5.41 12.89
N PRO A 81 37.27 -6.52 12.14
CA PRO A 81 36.04 -7.29 11.97
C PRO A 81 35.94 -8.52 12.91
N GLY A 82 34.73 -9.04 13.12
CA GLY A 82 34.49 -10.24 13.93
C GLY A 82 33.25 -11.04 13.48
N GLN A 83 33.53 -12.23 12.96
CA GLN A 83 32.60 -13.30 12.56
C GLN A 83 31.80 -13.88 13.73
N ARG A 84 30.61 -14.41 13.41
CA ARG A 84 29.85 -15.56 13.99
C ARG A 84 28.47 -15.51 13.35
N ASP A 85 28.07 -16.34 12.39
CA ASP A 85 28.00 -17.80 12.31
C ASP A 85 27.26 -18.47 13.50
N GLN A 86 25.97 -18.74 13.26
CA GLN A 86 25.02 -19.66 13.91
C GLN A 86 23.69 -19.41 13.16
N GLY A 87 23.03 -20.35 12.48
CA GLY A 87 22.88 -21.77 12.73
C GLY A 87 21.39 -22.03 12.95
N TYR A 88 20.72 -22.52 11.89
CA TYR A 88 19.43 -23.24 11.82
C TYR A 88 18.36 -23.05 12.91
N GLN A 89 17.15 -22.63 12.51
CA GLN A 89 15.98 -23.48 12.74
C GLN A 89 14.85 -23.24 11.74
N ALA A 90 14.48 -24.33 11.07
CA ALA A 90 13.31 -24.47 10.24
C ALA A 90 12.03 -24.42 11.09
N GLY A 91 11.03 -23.70 10.60
CA GLY A 91 9.68 -23.66 11.14
C GLY A 91 8.69 -23.36 10.04
N PHE A 92 8.21 -24.42 9.38
CA PHE A 92 7.08 -24.40 8.46
C PHE A 92 5.82 -23.93 9.20
N GLN A 93 5.21 -22.83 8.77
CA GLN A 93 3.77 -22.65 8.88
C GLN A 93 3.19 -22.26 7.52
N THR A 94 2.75 -23.32 6.87
CA THR A 94 1.71 -23.41 5.86
C THR A 94 0.42 -22.66 6.27
N GLY A 95 -0.18 -21.92 5.33
CA GLY A 95 -1.62 -21.64 5.35
C GLY A 95 -2.03 -20.17 5.38
N GLY A 96 -1.74 -19.42 4.32
CA GLY A 96 -2.36 -18.12 4.05
C GLY A 96 -2.82 -18.08 2.60
N GLN A 97 -4.13 -18.25 2.39
CA GLN A 97 -4.78 -18.20 1.10
C GLN A 97 -4.55 -16.83 0.45
N PHE A 98 -3.74 -16.78 -0.60
CA PHE A 98 -3.75 -15.66 -1.53
C PHE A 98 -4.96 -15.81 -2.43
N GLN A 99 -6.05 -15.13 -2.04
CA GLN A 99 -7.16 -14.85 -2.92
C GLN A 99 -6.69 -13.77 -3.91
N SER A 100 -6.29 -14.22 -5.10
CA SER A 100 -6.03 -13.37 -6.26
C SER A 100 -7.34 -12.75 -6.74
N GLY A 101 -7.71 -11.63 -6.13
CA GLY A 101 -8.70 -10.70 -6.65
C GLY A 101 -7.98 -9.67 -7.51
N ILE A 102 -8.13 -9.80 -8.82
CA ILE A 102 -7.79 -8.80 -9.83
C ILE A 102 -8.77 -7.64 -9.67
N PRO A 103 -8.36 -6.39 -9.34
CA PRO A 103 -9.17 -5.24 -9.66
C PRO A 103 -8.98 -4.98 -11.15
N GLN A 104 -10.00 -5.32 -11.94
CA GLN A 104 -10.11 -4.81 -13.30
C GLN A 104 -10.05 -3.28 -13.25
N ASP A 105 -9.10 -2.78 -14.02
CA ASP A 105 -9.02 -1.44 -14.56
C ASP A 105 -10.37 -1.00 -15.14
N PRO A 106 -10.86 0.19 -14.80
CA PRO A 106 -11.57 1.00 -15.78
C PRO A 106 -10.68 2.18 -16.13
N THR A 107 -9.96 2.07 -17.23
CA THR A 107 -9.55 3.20 -18.04
C THR A 107 -10.81 3.95 -18.44
N GLN A 108 -11.22 4.93 -17.63
CA GLN A 108 -12.08 5.98 -18.11
C GLN A 108 -11.25 6.90 -18.99
N GLU A 109 -11.35 6.62 -20.28
CA GLU A 109 -11.02 7.52 -21.37
C GLU A 109 -11.85 8.80 -21.18
N TYR A 110 -11.21 9.83 -20.64
CA TYR A 110 -11.79 11.14 -20.43
C TYR A 110 -11.89 11.84 -21.79
N VAL A 111 -13.01 11.62 -22.48
CA VAL A 111 -13.40 12.42 -23.64
C VAL A 111 -13.92 13.76 -23.09
N PRO A 112 -13.32 14.90 -23.46
CA PRO A 112 -13.88 16.21 -23.10
C PRO A 112 -15.16 16.40 -23.91
N GLU A 113 -16.30 16.10 -23.30
CA GLU A 113 -17.60 16.48 -23.85
C GLU A 113 -17.70 18.00 -23.78
N ALA A 114 -17.71 18.61 -24.97
CA ALA A 114 -17.96 20.03 -25.13
C ALA A 114 -19.33 20.34 -24.52
N ALA A 115 -19.32 21.02 -23.37
CA ALA A 115 -20.51 21.59 -22.78
C ALA A 115 -21.04 22.67 -23.73
N ASP A 116 -21.99 22.23 -24.55
CA ASP A 116 -22.90 23.07 -25.30
C ASP A 116 -23.65 23.97 -24.30
N TYR A 117 -23.58 25.28 -24.55
CA TYR A 117 -24.28 26.28 -23.77
C TYR A 117 -25.78 26.14 -24.01
N GLN A 118 -26.47 25.40 -23.15
CA GLN A 118 -27.91 25.60 -22.99
C GLN A 118 -28.16 26.73 -21.98
N GLU A 119 -28.39 27.90 -22.56
CA GLU A 119 -29.14 29.02 -21.99
C GLU A 119 -30.40 28.50 -21.30
N ILE A 120 -30.41 28.51 -19.96
CA ILE A 120 -31.64 28.35 -19.19
C ILE A 120 -32.23 29.75 -19.00
N PRO A 121 -33.39 30.07 -19.59
CA PRO A 121 -34.08 31.31 -19.32
C PRO A 121 -34.63 31.25 -17.89
N HIS A 122 -34.03 32.03 -17.00
CA HIS A 122 -34.58 32.28 -15.68
C HIS A 122 -35.83 33.17 -15.82
N GLU A 123 -36.99 32.55 -16.03
CA GLU A 123 -38.27 33.22 -15.77
C GLU A 123 -38.36 33.53 -14.28
N GLN A 124 -38.40 34.82 -13.99
CA GLN A 124 -38.70 35.39 -12.68
C GLN A 124 -40.09 34.94 -12.24
N GLN A 125 -40.16 33.89 -11.42
CA GLN A 125 -41.37 33.63 -10.64
C GLN A 125 -41.29 34.44 -9.34
N VAL A 126 -41.76 35.68 -9.43
CA VAL A 126 -41.95 36.58 -8.29
C VAL A 126 -43.06 36.00 -7.42
N GLN A 127 -42.71 35.41 -6.27
CA GLN A 127 -43.70 35.10 -5.24
C GLN A 127 -44.26 36.40 -4.66
N GLN A 128 -45.45 36.74 -5.12
CA GLN A 128 -46.30 37.80 -4.62
C GLN A 128 -46.79 37.42 -3.21
N TRP A 129 -46.04 37.81 -2.18
CA TRP A 129 -46.53 37.85 -0.80
C TRP A 129 -47.35 39.12 -0.59
N SER A 130 -48.66 38.94 -0.50
CA SER A 130 -49.62 39.95 -0.07
C SER A 130 -49.42 40.24 1.43
N GLN A 131 -48.75 41.35 1.74
CA GLN A 131 -48.74 41.90 3.10
C GLN A 131 -50.02 42.69 3.41
N PRO A 132 -50.55 42.59 4.63
CA PRO A 132 -51.66 43.42 5.09
C PRO A 132 -51.22 44.89 5.24
N GLN A 133 -52.07 45.76 4.71
CA GLN A 133 -51.97 47.21 4.70
C GLN A 133 -52.03 47.76 6.14
N ASN A 134 -50.87 47.88 6.79
CA ASN A 134 -50.73 48.67 8.01
C ASN A 134 -50.24 50.07 7.64
N SER A 135 -51.18 51.01 7.76
CA SER A 135 -50.97 52.46 7.76
C SER A 135 -49.86 52.85 8.73
N TYR A 136 -48.67 53.16 8.22
CA TYR A 136 -47.59 53.80 8.98
C TYR A 136 -47.53 55.31 8.68
N PRO A 137 -47.18 56.13 9.68
CA PRO A 137 -47.24 57.58 9.59
C PRO A 137 -46.07 58.14 8.78
N GLU A 138 -46.44 59.08 7.91
CA GLU A 138 -45.82 60.39 7.71
C GLU A 138 -44.33 60.54 8.03
N TYR A 139 -43.57 60.68 6.95
CA TYR A 139 -42.16 61.05 6.84
C TYR A 139 -41.66 62.00 7.92
N ALA A 140 -40.98 61.45 8.93
CA ALA A 140 -40.00 62.19 9.69
C ALA A 140 -38.79 62.48 8.79
N THR A 141 -38.50 63.75 8.60
CA THR A 141 -37.33 64.30 7.93
C THR A 141 -36.07 63.60 8.42
N GLN A 142 -35.37 62.90 7.53
CA GLN A 142 -34.05 62.37 7.82
C GLN A 142 -33.14 63.56 8.12
N GLN A 143 -32.72 63.64 9.39
CA GLN A 143 -31.54 64.40 9.79
C GLN A 143 -30.38 63.99 8.87
N PRO A 144 -29.56 64.93 8.38
CA PRO A 144 -28.32 64.58 7.71
C PRO A 144 -27.48 63.80 8.72
N THR A 145 -27.44 62.48 8.61
CA THR A 145 -26.44 61.68 9.31
C THR A 145 -25.10 62.12 8.74
N ASP A 146 -24.28 62.74 9.59
CA ASP A 146 -22.98 63.28 9.22
C ASP A 146 -22.18 62.21 8.47
N PHE A 147 -21.86 62.51 7.21
CA PHE A 147 -21.08 61.65 6.32
C PHE A 147 -19.76 61.23 6.97
N GLU A 148 -19.21 62.08 7.84
CA GLU A 148 -18.01 61.81 8.64
C GLU A 148 -18.19 60.58 9.54
N THR A 149 -19.33 60.44 10.22
CA THR A 149 -19.58 59.26 11.08
C THR A 149 -19.72 57.97 10.28
N ILE A 150 -20.35 58.04 9.10
CA ILE A 150 -20.47 56.89 8.19
C ILE A 150 -19.07 56.52 7.65
N SER A 151 -18.24 57.51 7.33
CA SER A 151 -16.89 57.29 6.84
C SER A 151 -15.99 56.66 7.92
N ASP A 152 -16.13 57.07 9.17
CA ASP A 152 -15.38 56.49 10.30
C ASP A 152 -15.77 55.03 10.53
N ILE A 153 -17.07 54.73 10.56
CA ILE A 153 -17.57 53.35 10.70
C ILE A 153 -17.09 52.48 9.53
N THR A 154 -17.13 53.01 8.30
CA THR A 154 -16.68 52.27 7.12
C THR A 154 -15.19 52.01 7.16
N SER A 155 -14.39 52.99 7.59
CA SER A 155 -12.94 52.83 7.73
C SER A 155 -12.59 51.78 8.77
N GLN A 156 -13.29 51.78 9.92
CA GLN A 156 -13.10 50.79 10.96
C GLN A 156 -13.45 49.36 10.48
N ILE A 157 -14.54 49.20 9.71
CA ILE A 157 -14.90 47.91 9.11
C ILE A 157 -13.84 47.44 8.10
N ILE A 158 -13.32 48.34 7.28
CA ILE A 158 -12.28 48.01 6.29
C ILE A 158 -11.00 47.56 7.00
N GLU A 159 -10.57 48.25 8.06
CA GLU A 159 -9.41 47.87 8.87
C GLU A 159 -9.59 46.48 9.51
N GLU A 160 -10.76 46.24 10.12
CA GLU A 160 -11.06 44.94 10.73
C GLU A 160 -11.03 43.80 9.69
N LYS A 161 -11.61 44.02 8.51
CA LYS A 161 -11.59 43.02 7.42
C LYS A 161 -10.19 42.82 6.84
N MET A 162 -9.38 43.87 6.74
CA MET A 162 -7.99 43.76 6.30
C MET A 162 -7.13 42.98 7.30
N ASP A 163 -7.35 43.15 8.60
CA ASP A 163 -6.66 42.37 9.63
C ASP A 163 -7.03 40.88 9.59
N VAL A 164 -8.30 40.56 9.33
CA VAL A 164 -8.73 39.16 9.11
C VAL A 164 -8.08 38.58 7.85
N MET A 165 -8.09 39.31 6.74
CA MET A 165 -7.47 38.88 5.48
C MET A 165 -5.96 38.64 5.65
N LYS A 166 -5.27 39.50 6.40
CA LYS A 166 -3.84 39.33 6.70
C LYS A 166 -3.56 38.06 7.51
N LYS A 167 -4.42 37.74 8.47
CA LYS A 167 -4.33 36.50 9.27
C LYS A 167 -4.56 35.26 8.41
N GLU A 168 -5.52 35.30 7.49
CA GLU A 168 -5.77 34.21 6.53
C GLU A 168 -4.61 34.02 5.54
N LEU A 169 -3.99 35.12 5.09
CA LEU A 169 -2.82 35.05 4.21
C LEU A 169 -1.61 34.42 4.93
N ASP A 170 -1.42 34.73 6.22
CA ASP A 170 -0.38 34.09 7.05
C ASP A 170 -0.67 32.59 7.27
N SER A 171 -1.92 32.21 7.55
CA SER A 171 -2.29 30.80 7.69
C SER A 171 -2.14 30.03 6.38
N PHE A 172 -2.48 30.64 5.24
CA PHE A 172 -2.27 30.07 3.91
C PHE A 172 -0.78 29.89 3.60
N THR A 173 0.06 30.85 4.00
CA THR A 173 1.52 30.76 3.82
C THR A 173 2.09 29.60 4.64
N LYS A 174 1.65 29.43 5.89
CA LYS A 174 2.04 28.28 6.74
C LYS A 174 1.56 26.95 6.16
N PHE A 175 0.33 26.90 5.66
CA PHE A 175 -0.20 25.73 4.97
C PHE A 175 0.64 25.37 3.74
N ARG A 176 0.97 26.36 2.89
CA ARG A 176 1.83 26.14 1.72
C ARG A 176 3.19 25.59 2.12
N LYS A 177 3.81 26.15 3.15
CA LYS A 177 5.10 25.66 3.67
C LYS A 177 5.00 24.21 4.17
N HIS A 178 3.99 23.91 4.97
CA HIS A 178 3.79 22.56 5.49
C HIS A 178 3.53 21.54 4.37
N THR A 179 2.70 21.88 3.38
CA THR A 179 2.43 21.03 2.22
C THR A 179 3.69 20.80 1.37
N ALA A 180 4.52 21.84 1.18
CA ALA A 180 5.80 21.69 0.47
C ALA A 180 6.77 20.74 1.20
N GLU A 181 6.84 20.84 2.53
CA GLU A 181 7.64 19.92 3.36
C GLU A 181 7.12 18.47 3.27
N GLN A 182 5.80 18.27 3.26
CA GLN A 182 5.20 16.94 3.10
C GLN A 182 5.46 16.36 1.70
N ILE A 183 5.36 17.17 0.64
CA ILE A 183 5.68 16.75 -0.74
C ILE A 183 7.14 16.28 -0.80
N HIS A 184 8.08 17.06 -0.26
CA HIS A 184 9.49 16.67 -0.23
C HIS A 184 9.74 15.37 0.58
N LEU A 185 8.97 15.14 1.66
CA LEU A 185 9.05 13.90 2.40
C LEU A 185 8.52 12.70 1.60
N ILE A 186 7.45 12.90 0.81
CA ILE A 186 6.88 11.88 -0.08
C ILE A 186 7.88 11.55 -1.19
N GLU A 187 8.48 12.54 -1.83
CA GLU A 187 9.53 12.36 -2.85
C GLU A 187 10.68 11.49 -2.30
N LYS A 188 11.21 11.84 -1.13
CA LYS A 188 12.26 11.03 -0.48
C LYS A 188 11.84 9.59 -0.17
N LYS A 189 10.57 9.37 0.19
CA LYS A 189 10.04 8.03 0.43
C LYS A 189 9.89 7.25 -0.88
N LEU A 190 9.51 7.90 -1.97
CA LEU A 190 9.43 7.29 -3.30
C LEU A 190 10.82 6.90 -3.81
N ASP A 191 11.83 7.76 -3.68
CA ASP A 191 13.22 7.44 -4.03
C ASP A 191 13.72 6.19 -3.27
N LYS A 192 13.40 6.12 -1.96
CA LYS A 192 13.74 4.95 -1.16
C LYS A 192 13.00 3.70 -1.61
N LEU A 193 11.72 3.83 -1.97
CA LEU A 193 10.91 2.70 -2.46
C LEU A 193 11.49 2.19 -3.78
N GLU A 194 11.85 3.08 -4.70
CA GLU A 194 12.52 2.76 -5.95
C GLU A 194 13.83 1.99 -5.69
N GLU A 195 14.68 2.47 -4.79
CA GLU A 195 15.91 1.78 -4.42
C GLU A 195 15.64 0.37 -3.84
N THR A 196 14.65 0.23 -2.94
CA THR A 196 14.30 -1.10 -2.41
C THR A 196 13.74 -2.03 -3.48
N MET A 197 12.99 -1.50 -4.46
CA MET A 197 12.46 -2.26 -5.57
C MET A 197 13.59 -2.73 -6.50
N ASN A 198 14.56 -1.86 -6.78
CA ASN A 198 15.75 -2.21 -7.57
C ASN A 198 16.58 -3.30 -6.88
N GLN A 199 16.78 -3.19 -5.56
CA GLN A 199 17.47 -4.22 -4.77
C GLN A 199 16.70 -5.55 -4.78
N LEU A 200 15.38 -5.50 -4.66
CA LEU A 200 14.53 -6.69 -4.74
C LEU A 200 14.65 -7.35 -6.11
N GLN A 201 14.54 -6.59 -7.20
CA GLN A 201 14.69 -7.10 -8.56
C GLN A 201 16.07 -7.75 -8.77
N LEU A 202 17.14 -7.11 -8.31
CA LEU A 202 18.50 -7.66 -8.38
C LEU A 202 18.62 -8.96 -7.58
N SER A 203 18.03 -9.02 -6.39
CA SER A 203 18.05 -10.22 -5.55
C SER A 203 17.31 -11.39 -6.20
N ILE A 204 16.18 -11.12 -6.87
CA ILE A 204 15.40 -12.13 -7.61
C ILE A 204 16.20 -12.63 -8.80
N ILE A 205 16.78 -11.74 -9.61
CA ILE A 205 17.62 -12.11 -10.76
C ILE A 205 18.81 -12.97 -10.30
N LYS A 206 19.50 -12.55 -9.23
CA LYS A 206 20.62 -13.32 -8.67
C LYS A 206 20.17 -14.71 -8.22
N ARG A 207 19.04 -14.80 -7.49
CA ARG A 207 18.54 -16.08 -6.98
C ARG A 207 18.10 -17.03 -8.09
N VAL A 208 17.47 -16.51 -9.14
CA VAL A 208 17.09 -17.29 -10.33
C VAL A 208 18.34 -17.74 -11.08
N GLY A 209 19.38 -16.90 -11.17
CA GLY A 209 20.69 -17.27 -11.72
C GLY A 209 21.34 -18.43 -10.97
N GLU A 210 21.46 -18.31 -9.63
CA GLU A 210 21.96 -19.37 -8.75
C GLU A 210 21.17 -20.68 -8.93
N TYR A 211 19.84 -20.60 -8.97
CA TYR A 211 18.99 -21.77 -9.18
C TYR A 211 19.20 -22.42 -10.56
N GLY A 212 19.45 -21.62 -11.60
CA GLY A 212 19.80 -22.12 -12.93
C GLY A 212 21.14 -22.87 -12.95
N GLU A 213 22.14 -22.38 -12.21
CA GLU A 213 23.42 -23.06 -12.02
C GLU A 213 23.25 -24.38 -11.24
N ASP A 214 22.46 -24.38 -10.16
CA ASP A 214 22.15 -25.57 -9.37
C ASP A 214 21.45 -26.65 -10.22
N ILE A 215 20.44 -26.26 -11.02
CA ILE A 215 19.76 -27.19 -11.93
C ILE A 215 20.73 -27.77 -12.95
N LYS A 216 21.65 -26.96 -13.47
CA LYS A 216 22.65 -27.42 -14.44
C LYS A 216 23.58 -28.45 -13.80
N SER A 217 24.07 -28.21 -12.59
CA SER A 217 24.90 -29.15 -11.84
C SER A 217 24.16 -30.48 -11.60
N ILE A 218 22.89 -30.42 -11.17
CA ILE A 218 22.06 -31.61 -10.98
C ILE A 218 21.87 -32.37 -12.30
N SER A 219 21.70 -31.66 -13.43
CA SER A 219 21.57 -32.30 -14.75
C SER A 219 22.85 -33.03 -15.16
N ASP A 220 24.01 -32.43 -14.89
CA ASP A 220 25.32 -33.03 -15.19
C ASP A 220 25.60 -34.24 -14.29
N GLU A 221 25.27 -34.18 -13.00
CA GLU A 221 25.35 -35.31 -12.07
C GLU A 221 24.37 -36.45 -12.45
N MET A 222 23.16 -36.10 -12.88
CA MET A 222 22.17 -37.07 -13.33
C MET A 222 22.65 -37.80 -14.58
N LYS A 223 23.27 -37.10 -15.53
CA LYS A 223 23.91 -37.72 -16.71
C LYS A 223 25.06 -38.63 -16.30
N ALA A 224 25.94 -38.18 -15.40
CA ALA A 224 27.06 -39.00 -14.92
C ALA A 224 26.57 -40.27 -14.21
N THR A 225 25.47 -40.18 -13.47
CA THR A 225 24.82 -41.32 -12.81
C THR A 225 24.20 -42.26 -13.84
N GLN A 226 23.51 -41.73 -14.85
CA GLN A 226 22.96 -42.53 -15.95
C GLN A 226 24.08 -43.28 -16.70
N ASP A 227 25.17 -42.60 -17.03
CA ASP A 227 26.32 -43.20 -17.70
C ASP A 227 26.96 -44.31 -16.84
N SER A 228 27.05 -44.09 -15.53
CA SER A 228 27.57 -45.08 -14.58
C SER A 228 26.65 -46.31 -14.51
N PHE A 229 25.34 -46.11 -14.51
CA PHE A 229 24.37 -47.19 -14.53
C PHE A 229 24.40 -47.97 -15.85
N SER A 230 24.50 -47.28 -16.99
CA SER A 230 24.69 -47.93 -18.29
C SER A 230 25.97 -48.79 -18.33
N LYS A 231 27.07 -48.31 -17.75
CA LYS A 231 28.32 -49.08 -17.65
C LYS A 231 28.19 -50.32 -16.76
N ILE A 232 27.31 -50.34 -15.77
CA ILE A 232 27.07 -51.50 -14.89
C ILE A 232 26.05 -52.47 -15.51
N ILE A 233 24.97 -51.96 -16.11
CA ILE A 233 23.92 -52.78 -16.71
C ILE A 233 24.43 -53.56 -17.93
N ASN A 234 25.25 -52.95 -18.78
CA ASN A 234 25.72 -53.58 -20.00
C ASN A 234 26.46 -54.92 -19.72
N PRO A 235 27.49 -54.98 -18.86
CA PRO A 235 28.17 -56.23 -18.54
C PRO A 235 27.27 -57.21 -17.78
N LEU A 236 26.36 -56.75 -16.91
CA LEU A 236 25.40 -57.66 -16.26
C LEU A 236 24.49 -58.34 -17.28
N THR A 237 24.01 -57.58 -18.26
CA THR A 237 23.13 -58.10 -19.32
C THR A 237 23.89 -59.04 -20.26
N GLU A 238 25.14 -58.71 -20.60
CA GLU A 238 26.03 -59.59 -21.38
C GLU A 238 26.36 -60.88 -20.61
N ASN A 239 26.76 -60.78 -19.35
CA ASN A 239 27.05 -61.94 -18.49
C ASN A 239 25.82 -62.85 -18.33
N LEU A 240 24.62 -62.29 -18.22
CA LEU A 240 23.37 -63.07 -18.10
C LEU A 240 23.04 -63.79 -19.42
N LYS A 241 23.28 -63.14 -20.57
CA LYS A 241 23.18 -63.78 -21.90
C LYS A 241 24.22 -64.90 -22.06
N GLU A 242 25.46 -64.68 -21.63
CA GLU A 242 26.50 -65.70 -21.64
C GLU A 242 26.16 -66.88 -20.72
N LEU A 243 25.67 -66.61 -19.49
CA LEU A 243 25.22 -67.66 -18.57
C LEU A 243 24.10 -68.51 -19.18
N ARG A 244 23.12 -67.88 -19.84
CA ARG A 244 22.02 -68.60 -20.52
C ARG A 244 22.55 -69.48 -21.67
N LYS A 245 23.59 -69.01 -22.36
CA LYS A 245 24.26 -69.77 -23.44
C LYS A 245 25.07 -70.95 -22.88
N ILE A 246 25.76 -70.77 -21.75
CA ILE A 246 26.57 -71.81 -21.10
C ILE A 246 25.70 -72.85 -20.38
N SER A 247 24.58 -72.44 -19.76
CA SER A 247 23.68 -73.34 -19.03
C SER A 247 22.95 -74.34 -19.93
N GLY A 248 23.18 -74.30 -21.24
CA GLY A 248 22.61 -75.28 -22.16
C GLY A 248 21.09 -75.21 -22.23
N ILE A 249 20.49 -74.09 -21.80
CA ILE A 249 19.10 -73.76 -22.15
C ILE A 249 19.15 -73.35 -23.62
N THR A 250 19.32 -74.35 -24.47
CA THR A 250 19.18 -74.23 -25.90
C THR A 250 17.84 -73.61 -26.19
N GLU A 251 17.90 -72.56 -27.00
CA GLU A 251 16.80 -71.83 -27.62
C GLU A 251 16.04 -72.72 -28.64
N SER A 252 15.89 -74.02 -28.34
CA SER A 252 15.29 -75.05 -29.18
C SER A 252 13.84 -75.37 -28.81
N GLU A 253 13.28 -74.75 -27.78
CA GLU A 253 11.83 -74.63 -27.61
C GLU A 253 11.44 -73.16 -27.78
N ALA A 254 11.55 -72.69 -29.02
CA ALA A 254 10.75 -71.57 -29.48
C ALA A 254 9.27 -71.98 -29.41
N LEU A 255 8.62 -71.64 -28.29
CA LEU A 255 7.17 -71.41 -28.32
C LEU A 255 6.92 -70.38 -29.44
N PRO A 256 5.99 -70.62 -30.36
CA PRO A 256 5.62 -69.63 -31.35
C PRO A 256 5.06 -68.43 -30.57
N LEU A 257 5.83 -67.34 -30.53
CA LEU A 257 5.29 -66.03 -30.23
C LEU A 257 4.24 -65.79 -31.31
N GLU A 258 2.98 -65.95 -30.91
CA GLU A 258 1.84 -65.51 -31.70
C GLU A 258 2.13 -64.09 -32.19
N ASP A 259 2.05 -63.97 -33.50
CA ASP A 259 1.96 -62.76 -34.29
C ASP A 259 0.77 -61.92 -33.77
N ASN A 260 0.90 -61.26 -32.62
CA ASN A 260 -0.08 -60.30 -32.16
C ASN A 260 0.22 -58.95 -32.83
N LYS A 261 0.04 -58.94 -34.15
CA LYS A 261 -0.09 -57.74 -34.99
C LYS A 261 -1.44 -57.08 -34.72
N GLU A 262 -1.69 -56.59 -33.52
CA GLU A 262 -2.79 -55.62 -33.33
C GLU A 262 -2.56 -54.75 -32.11
N SER A 263 -1.58 -53.86 -32.22
CA SER A 263 -1.44 -52.72 -31.33
C SER A 263 -1.23 -51.50 -32.20
N ALA A 264 -2.34 -50.82 -32.43
CA ALA A 264 -2.45 -49.56 -33.12
C ALA A 264 -1.36 -48.59 -32.65
N GLU A 265 -0.70 -47.96 -33.62
CA GLU A 265 0.17 -46.81 -33.39
C GLU A 265 -0.50 -45.81 -32.43
N PRO A 266 0.06 -45.54 -31.23
CA PRO A 266 -0.25 -44.31 -30.55
C PRO A 266 0.46 -43.22 -31.36
N LYS A 267 -0.31 -42.52 -32.20
CA LYS A 267 0.10 -41.27 -32.81
C LYS A 267 0.72 -40.41 -31.71
N LYS A 268 2.04 -40.26 -31.74
CA LYS A 268 2.78 -39.27 -30.96
C LYS A 268 2.26 -37.90 -31.39
N GLN A 269 1.23 -37.42 -30.71
CA GLN A 269 0.88 -36.01 -30.71
C GLN A 269 2.04 -35.28 -30.05
N LYS A 270 2.97 -34.81 -30.90
CA LYS A 270 3.93 -33.77 -30.57
C LYS A 270 3.14 -32.47 -30.35
N ASN A 271 2.46 -32.36 -29.21
CA ASN A 271 2.13 -31.04 -28.69
C ASN A 271 3.42 -30.46 -28.11
N LYS A 272 4.24 -29.92 -29.00
CA LYS A 272 5.17 -28.85 -28.66
C LYS A 272 4.33 -27.62 -28.36
N SER A 273 3.65 -27.60 -27.21
CA SER A 273 3.25 -26.34 -26.61
C SER A 273 4.55 -25.70 -26.14
N ASN A 274 5.14 -24.91 -27.05
CA ASN A 274 6.28 -24.07 -26.75
C ASN A 274 5.93 -23.21 -25.55
N PHE A 275 6.73 -23.35 -24.51
CA PHE A 275 6.67 -22.54 -23.30
C PHE A 275 6.79 -21.02 -23.59
N GLU A 276 7.37 -20.65 -24.74
CA GLU A 276 7.46 -19.26 -25.21
C GLU A 276 6.11 -18.59 -25.50
N ASP A 277 5.06 -19.33 -25.85
CA ASP A 277 3.72 -18.76 -26.04
C ASP A 277 3.02 -18.40 -24.72
N TYR A 278 3.55 -18.85 -23.57
CA TYR A 278 3.02 -18.51 -22.26
C TYR A 278 3.66 -17.24 -21.65
N LEU A 279 4.68 -16.68 -22.29
CA LEU A 279 5.48 -15.55 -21.77
C LEU A 279 5.40 -14.27 -22.63
N ARG A 280 4.62 -14.29 -23.72
CA ARG A 280 4.24 -13.09 -24.48
C ARG A 280 2.81 -12.68 -24.14
#